data_AF-A0AAV5VE21-F1
#
_entry.id   AF-A0AAV5VE21-F1
#
_cell.length_a   1.000
_cell.length_b   1.000
_cell.length_c   1.000
_cell.angle_alpha   90.00
_cell.angle_beta   90.00
_cell.angle_gamma   90.00
#
_symmetry.space_group_name_H-M   'P 1'
#
loop_
_entity.id
_entity.type
_entity.pdbx_description
1 polymer ?
#
loop_
_entity_poly.entity_id
_entity_poly.type
_entity_poly.pdbx_seq_one_letter_code
_entity_poly.pdbx_strand_id
1 'polypeptide(L)'
;ISLSHRAMARLLSPHVILVIVCIVYISIGALIFQALEGQNLLDVRARNLELIQESSEINVGKLMGMIDEAKARGEIDTEESRAALVQSILRETKEEFDDFVDTVFSAHRLARHGMDEDAPTWDFVNSIFFTTTMLTSIGYGYVVPTTFGGRLFGVVYCLVGIPLTLVTVANVAKFISETVFKVHYDIWREYMKWKNRGREVDESLPIFGDDEDEQEILDRVKLVRFPPLAVFIFVFIYGLIGAAIIKQNEEWTYIESLYFTFISILTVGFGDFRPCAKNMIPSLIVVLGGIVLTTMCMDVVGRMYLKEIHYLGRKLKSNNPFYLIREAKARRRRAAMASLLAQLARGMIFAHRDYNELGRKKSKKKSNKKRRGSRVLPNDNFMFARMPPDPPSECLVVSTSAYSVRLAWAPAFSTEQDLTYNIRYRLKHKDNAKIRELKGIKGNCAEIMSIDSCSLYEFRITAHSKYGESKPVYLVQYTEPQLSPQHILAVRQKANTIELTWEPPFKRTHDVKCYIVYWTESPDASLSDWEKVTVFGKKLVFPDLRFDWFYMFCATAVFKDGQRSPLSRALFIKTDKLEFHASCVGQSRTIEVMDSICERKEESETTALLKRDYASFAV
;
A
#
# COMPACT_ATOMS: atom_id res chain seq x y z
N ILE A 1 37.87 17.54 9.05
CA ILE A 1 36.96 16.80 9.98
C ILE A 1 35.51 16.76 9.47
N SER A 2 34.93 17.83 8.92
CA SER A 2 33.54 17.81 8.40
C SER A 2 33.31 16.95 7.13
N LEU A 3 34.33 16.71 6.31
CA LEU A 3 34.25 15.85 5.13
C LEU A 3 34.18 14.35 5.48
N SER A 4 34.91 13.90 6.52
CA SER A 4 34.87 12.48 6.94
C SER A 4 33.51 12.11 7.54
N HIS A 5 32.83 13.05 8.22
CA HIS A 5 31.48 12.81 8.74
C HIS A 5 30.44 12.60 7.64
N ARG A 6 30.52 13.30 6.50
CA ARG A 6 29.60 13.08 5.38
C ARG A 6 29.89 11.79 4.62
N ALA A 7 31.17 11.44 4.47
CA ALA A 7 31.59 10.16 3.91
C ALA A 7 31.14 8.99 4.81
N MET A 8 31.35 9.12 6.13
CA MET A 8 30.95 8.12 7.13
C MET A 8 29.43 7.99 7.26
N ALA A 9 28.67 9.09 7.11
CA ALA A 9 27.21 9.05 7.06
C ALA A 9 26.65 8.39 5.78
N ARG A 10 27.38 8.43 4.65
CA ARG A 10 27.04 7.65 3.45
C ARG A 10 27.44 6.17 3.61
N LEU A 11 28.55 5.90 4.30
CA LEU A 11 28.99 4.54 4.64
C LEU A 11 28.03 3.86 5.62
N LEU A 12 27.43 4.62 6.54
CA LEU A 12 26.37 4.20 7.48
C LEU A 12 24.97 4.16 6.85
N SER A 13 24.87 4.08 5.51
CA SER A 13 23.57 3.82 4.90
C SER A 13 23.07 2.43 5.35
N PRO A 14 21.78 2.27 5.69
CA PRO A 14 21.23 0.99 6.12
C PRO A 14 21.51 -0.16 5.15
N HIS A 15 21.64 0.16 3.85
CA HIS A 15 21.97 -0.81 2.81
C HIS A 15 23.40 -1.36 2.93
N VAL A 16 24.39 -0.50 3.22
CA VAL A 16 25.78 -0.92 3.39
C VAL A 16 25.93 -1.76 4.68
N ILE A 17 25.24 -1.39 5.75
CA ILE A 17 25.22 -2.18 7.00
C ILE A 17 24.64 -3.57 6.72
N LEU A 18 23.54 -3.66 5.97
CA LEU A 18 22.93 -4.95 5.61
C LEU A 18 23.90 -5.84 4.82
N VAL A 19 24.63 -5.27 3.85
CA VAL A 19 25.65 -6.00 3.08
C VAL A 19 26.78 -6.50 3.98
N ILE A 20 27.28 -5.67 4.89
CA ILE A 20 28.34 -6.09 5.84
C ILE A 20 27.84 -7.23 6.72
N VAL A 21 26.61 -7.14 7.25
CA VAL A 21 26.01 -8.21 8.06
C VAL A 21 25.90 -9.51 7.25
N CYS A 22 25.50 -9.45 5.97
CA CYS A 22 25.48 -10.63 5.10
C CYS A 22 26.86 -11.24 4.90
N ILE A 23 27.90 -10.42 4.69
CA ILE A 23 29.28 -10.90 4.53
C ILE A 23 29.77 -11.60 5.80
N VAL A 24 29.50 -11.01 6.97
CA VAL A 24 29.83 -11.61 8.26
C VAL A 24 29.09 -12.94 8.46
N TYR A 25 27.80 -13.00 8.12
CA TYR A 25 27.01 -14.22 8.20
C TYR A 25 27.55 -15.34 7.31
N ILE A 26 27.91 -15.03 6.07
CA ILE A 26 28.56 -15.99 5.15
C ILE A 26 29.90 -16.47 5.71
N SER A 27 30.70 -15.55 6.27
CA SER A 27 32.02 -15.89 6.82
C SER A 27 31.91 -16.81 8.04
N ILE A 28 30.96 -16.55 8.94
CA ILE A 28 30.67 -17.42 10.08
C ILE A 28 30.21 -18.79 9.60
N GLY A 29 29.29 -18.85 8.63
CA GLY A 29 28.83 -20.11 8.05
C GLY A 29 29.97 -20.92 7.44
N ALA A 30 30.86 -20.27 6.69
CA ALA A 30 32.04 -20.91 6.09
C ALA A 30 32.97 -21.53 7.15
N LEU A 31 33.25 -20.81 8.24
CA LEU A 31 34.07 -21.32 9.34
C LEU A 31 33.42 -22.52 10.03
N ILE A 32 32.10 -22.49 10.24
CA ILE A 32 31.37 -23.59 10.88
C ILE A 32 31.38 -24.83 9.98
N PHE A 33 31.07 -24.71 8.69
CA PHE A 33 31.11 -25.85 7.76
C PHE A 33 32.52 -26.41 7.60
N GLN A 34 33.54 -25.55 7.55
CA GLN A 34 34.93 -26.01 7.52
C GLN A 34 35.30 -26.79 8.79
N ALA A 35 34.82 -26.35 9.96
CA ALA A 35 35.08 -27.04 11.22
C ALA A 35 34.33 -28.37 11.35
N LEU A 36 33.09 -28.45 10.86
CA LEU A 36 32.25 -29.66 10.97
C LEU A 36 32.56 -30.70 9.88
N GLU A 37 32.67 -30.29 8.62
CA GLU A 37 32.80 -31.20 7.48
C GLU A 37 34.23 -31.29 6.92
N GLY A 38 35.10 -30.33 7.25
CA GLY A 38 36.44 -30.25 6.65
C GLY A 38 37.30 -31.47 6.94
N GLN A 39 37.30 -31.97 8.19
CA GLN A 39 38.03 -33.19 8.56
C GLN A 39 37.33 -34.45 8.02
N ASN A 40 36.00 -34.53 8.18
CA ASN A 40 35.20 -35.66 7.71
C ASN A 40 35.39 -35.90 6.21
N LEU A 41 35.42 -34.84 5.39
CA LEU A 41 35.66 -34.96 3.94
C LEU A 41 37.05 -35.50 3.61
N LEU A 42 38.08 -35.11 4.37
CA LEU A 42 39.44 -35.63 4.18
C LEU A 42 39.50 -37.12 4.56
N ASP A 43 38.85 -37.50 5.66
CA ASP A 43 38.82 -38.89 6.15
C ASP A 43 38.04 -39.80 5.19
N VAL A 44 36.87 -39.35 4.70
CA VAL A 44 36.08 -40.08 3.69
C VAL A 44 36.88 -40.22 2.39
N ARG A 45 37.56 -39.16 1.96
CA ARG A 45 38.41 -39.22 0.76
C ARG A 45 39.58 -40.18 0.93
N ALA A 46 40.24 -40.17 2.09
CA ALA A 46 41.35 -41.08 2.38
C ALA A 46 40.86 -42.53 2.37
N ARG A 47 39.75 -42.83 3.07
CA ARG A 47 39.14 -44.16 3.10
C ARG A 47 38.73 -44.66 1.72
N ASN A 48 38.12 -43.81 0.90
CA ASN A 48 37.73 -44.18 -0.46
C ASN A 48 38.94 -44.46 -1.34
N LEU A 49 40.04 -43.70 -1.19
CA LEU A 49 41.29 -43.97 -1.91
C LEU A 49 41.92 -45.28 -1.46
N GLU A 50 41.90 -45.60 -0.16
CA GLU A 50 42.37 -46.88 0.36
C GLU A 50 41.55 -48.06 -0.19
N LEU A 51 40.22 -47.96 -0.18
CA LEU A 51 39.33 -49.01 -0.74
C LEU A 51 39.57 -49.23 -2.25
N ILE A 52 39.73 -48.14 -3.01
CA ILE A 52 40.05 -48.22 -4.44
C ILE A 52 41.42 -48.86 -4.66
N GLN A 53 42.41 -48.50 -3.83
CA GLN A 53 43.75 -49.05 -3.94
C GLN A 53 43.76 -50.54 -3.59
N GLU A 54 43.10 -50.95 -2.51
CA GLU A 54 42.98 -52.36 -2.11
C GLU A 54 42.29 -53.20 -3.18
N SER A 55 41.13 -52.75 -3.68
CA SER A 55 40.40 -53.42 -4.76
C SER A 55 41.21 -53.47 -6.07
N SER A 56 41.95 -52.39 -6.39
CA SER A 56 42.87 -52.38 -7.54
C SER A 56 44.03 -53.36 -7.39
N GLU A 57 44.62 -53.46 -6.21
CA GLU A 57 45.74 -54.38 -5.94
C GLU A 57 45.31 -55.84 -6.01
N ILE A 58 44.12 -56.17 -5.49
CA ILE A 58 43.51 -57.50 -5.61
C ILE A 58 43.30 -57.86 -7.08
N ASN A 59 42.68 -56.95 -7.86
CA ASN A 59 42.39 -57.19 -9.27
C ASN A 59 43.64 -57.32 -10.12
N VAL A 60 44.62 -56.43 -9.95
CA VAL A 60 45.90 -56.49 -10.68
C VAL A 60 46.71 -57.71 -10.26
N GLY A 61 46.73 -58.04 -8.97
CA GLY A 61 47.44 -59.22 -8.45
C GLY A 61 46.90 -60.53 -9.05
N LYS A 62 45.57 -60.68 -9.12
CA LYS A 62 44.93 -61.85 -9.72
C LYS A 62 45.16 -61.91 -11.23
N LEU A 63 45.06 -60.77 -11.93
CA LEU A 63 45.36 -60.68 -13.36
C LEU A 63 46.80 -61.09 -13.66
N MET A 64 47.77 -60.58 -12.90
CA MET A 64 49.18 -60.93 -13.06
C MET A 64 49.45 -62.40 -12.75
N GLY A 65 48.82 -62.95 -11.70
CA GLY A 65 48.92 -64.38 -11.38
C GLY A 65 48.44 -65.29 -12.52
N MET A 66 47.31 -64.96 -13.14
CA MET A 66 46.79 -65.70 -14.29
C MET A 66 47.72 -65.61 -15.52
N ILE A 67 48.33 -64.44 -15.74
CA ILE A 67 49.29 -64.23 -16.83
C ILE A 67 50.58 -65.04 -16.58
N ASP A 68 51.09 -65.04 -15.36
CA ASP A 68 52.30 -65.78 -14.99
C ASP A 68 52.09 -67.30 -15.08
N GLU A 69 50.92 -67.80 -14.67
CA GLU A 69 50.55 -69.20 -14.86
C GLU A 69 50.44 -69.58 -16.34
N ALA A 70 49.80 -68.74 -17.16
CA ALA A 70 49.68 -68.98 -18.60
C ALA A 70 51.06 -68.93 -19.30
N LYS A 71 51.97 -68.08 -18.82
CA LYS A 71 53.36 -68.03 -19.26
C LYS A 71 54.11 -69.31 -18.89
N ALA A 72 53.89 -69.85 -17.70
CA ALA A 72 54.47 -71.12 -17.26
C ALA A 72 53.95 -72.32 -18.07
N ARG A 73 52.71 -72.25 -18.56
CA ARG A 73 52.11 -73.26 -19.45
C ARG A 73 52.54 -73.14 -20.93
N GLY A 74 53.27 -72.10 -21.32
CA GLY A 74 53.70 -71.88 -22.71
C GLY A 74 52.59 -71.39 -23.64
N GLU A 75 51.47 -70.90 -23.08
CA GLU A 75 50.26 -70.51 -23.83
C GLU A 75 50.36 -69.13 -24.50
N ILE A 76 51.51 -68.44 -24.37
CA ILE A 76 51.72 -67.07 -24.85
C ILE A 76 52.40 -67.01 -26.24
N ASP A 77 52.95 -68.13 -26.71
CA ASP A 77 53.82 -68.15 -27.90
C ASP A 77 53.06 -68.06 -29.25
N THR A 78 51.77 -68.43 -29.29
CA THR A 78 50.92 -68.39 -30.49
C THR A 78 49.81 -67.34 -30.40
N GLU A 79 49.49 -66.69 -31.53
CA GLU A 79 48.48 -65.62 -31.60
C GLU A 79 47.07 -66.13 -31.25
N GLU A 80 46.70 -67.35 -31.67
CA GLU A 80 45.43 -68.00 -31.29
C GLU A 80 45.35 -68.32 -29.80
N SER A 81 46.45 -68.77 -29.19
CA SER A 81 46.53 -69.06 -27.76
C SER A 81 46.43 -67.79 -26.91
N ARG A 82 47.03 -66.67 -27.37
CA ARG A 82 46.84 -65.35 -26.73
C ARG A 82 45.40 -64.88 -26.79
N ALA A 83 44.71 -65.05 -27.94
CA ALA A 83 43.32 -64.64 -28.07
C ALA A 83 42.39 -65.46 -27.15
N ALA A 84 42.62 -66.77 -27.05
CA ALA A 84 41.89 -67.65 -26.13
C ALA A 84 42.17 -67.31 -24.66
N LEU A 85 43.41 -66.96 -24.31
CA LEU A 85 43.82 -66.55 -22.97
C LEU A 85 43.18 -65.21 -22.57
N VAL A 86 43.13 -64.22 -23.47
CA VAL A 86 42.46 -62.94 -23.20
C VAL A 86 40.97 -63.17 -22.96
N GLN A 87 40.33 -64.05 -23.72
CA GLN A 87 38.92 -64.42 -23.52
C GLN A 87 38.67 -65.12 -22.17
N SER A 88 39.55 -66.03 -21.75
CA SER A 88 39.41 -66.72 -20.46
C SER A 88 39.64 -65.77 -19.28
N ILE A 89 40.68 -64.93 -19.35
CA ILE A 89 40.96 -63.89 -18.36
C ILE A 89 39.77 -62.93 -18.26
N LEU A 90 39.27 -62.41 -19.37
CA LEU A 90 38.12 -61.49 -19.36
C LEU A 90 36.86 -62.13 -18.79
N ARG A 91 36.67 -63.44 -18.95
CA ARG A 91 35.51 -64.14 -18.40
C ARG A 91 35.64 -64.37 -16.90
N GLU A 92 36.81 -64.75 -16.42
CA GLU A 92 37.05 -65.08 -15.01
C GLU A 92 37.26 -63.85 -14.13
N THR A 93 37.84 -62.77 -14.67
CA THR A 93 38.00 -61.50 -13.95
C THR A 93 36.80 -60.57 -14.08
N LYS A 94 35.75 -60.97 -14.82
CA LYS A 94 34.60 -60.10 -15.08
C LYS A 94 33.90 -59.65 -13.81
N GLU A 95 33.57 -60.57 -12.91
CA GLU A 95 32.84 -60.26 -11.67
C GLU A 95 33.66 -59.35 -10.75
N GLU A 96 34.98 -59.53 -10.69
CA GLU A 96 35.88 -58.74 -9.85
C GLU A 96 36.20 -57.38 -10.48
N PHE A 97 36.23 -57.32 -11.80
CA PHE A 97 36.28 -56.06 -12.53
C PHE A 97 34.98 -55.28 -12.34
N ASP A 98 33.83 -55.93 -12.42
CA ASP A 98 32.52 -55.33 -12.14
C ASP A 98 32.47 -54.84 -10.67
N ASP A 99 32.97 -55.61 -9.70
CA ASP A 99 33.05 -55.20 -8.28
C ASP A 99 34.02 -54.03 -8.04
N PHE A 100 35.16 -53.98 -8.73
CA PHE A 100 36.05 -52.82 -8.69
C PHE A 100 35.44 -51.61 -9.37
N VAL A 101 34.78 -51.80 -10.51
CA VAL A 101 34.07 -50.76 -11.22
C VAL A 101 32.95 -50.21 -10.32
N ASP A 102 32.21 -51.06 -9.65
CA ASP A 102 31.18 -50.69 -8.68
C ASP A 102 31.78 -50.06 -7.43
N THR A 103 32.95 -50.48 -6.95
CA THR A 103 33.66 -49.85 -5.82
C THR A 103 34.17 -48.46 -6.20
N VAL A 104 34.69 -48.29 -7.42
CA VAL A 104 35.14 -47.00 -7.95
C VAL A 104 33.95 -46.08 -8.20
N PHE A 105 32.88 -46.59 -8.81
CA PHE A 105 31.66 -45.83 -9.07
C PHE A 105 30.91 -45.52 -7.79
N SER A 106 30.88 -46.41 -6.80
CA SER A 106 30.28 -46.18 -5.48
C SER A 106 31.15 -45.26 -4.65
N ALA A 107 32.47 -45.32 -4.70
CA ALA A 107 33.35 -44.31 -4.08
C ALA A 107 33.16 -42.93 -4.75
N HIS A 108 32.89 -42.90 -6.05
CA HIS A 108 32.55 -41.68 -6.79
C HIS A 108 31.12 -41.19 -6.52
N ARG A 109 30.17 -42.11 -6.29
CA ARG A 109 28.74 -41.86 -6.01
C ARG A 109 28.42 -41.72 -4.53
N LEU A 110 29.27 -42.12 -3.60
CA LEU A 110 29.11 -41.86 -2.15
C LEU A 110 29.24 -40.36 -1.84
N ALA A 111 29.72 -39.56 -2.80
CA ALA A 111 29.58 -38.10 -2.80
C ALA A 111 28.14 -37.61 -3.13
N ARG A 112 27.22 -38.48 -3.58
CA ARG A 112 25.79 -38.25 -3.86
C ARG A 112 25.01 -39.59 -3.76
N HIS A 113 24.52 -39.92 -2.56
CA HIS A 113 23.79 -41.15 -2.27
C HIS A 113 22.81 -41.61 -3.38
N GLY A 114 22.87 -42.90 -3.71
CA GLY A 114 21.89 -43.61 -4.52
C GLY A 114 22.40 -45.01 -4.89
N MET A 115 21.79 -46.06 -4.32
CA MET A 115 22.08 -47.46 -4.64
C MET A 115 21.72 -47.78 -6.10
N ASP A 116 22.50 -48.65 -6.74
CA ASP A 116 22.51 -48.87 -8.19
C ASP A 116 21.23 -49.48 -8.80
N GLU A 117 20.33 -50.05 -7.99
CA GLU A 117 19.06 -50.59 -8.50
C GLU A 117 18.08 -49.51 -9.01
N ASP A 118 18.27 -48.24 -8.62
CA ASP A 118 17.39 -47.10 -8.95
C ASP A 118 18.10 -46.05 -9.84
N ALA A 119 18.91 -46.50 -10.80
CA ALA A 119 19.64 -45.61 -11.71
C ALA A 119 18.70 -44.57 -12.39
N PRO A 120 19.10 -43.30 -12.50
CA PRO A 120 18.24 -42.23 -13.03
C PRO A 120 17.93 -42.43 -14.52
N THR A 121 16.68 -42.79 -14.81
CA THR A 121 16.15 -42.97 -16.17
C THR A 121 15.28 -41.78 -16.61
N TRP A 122 15.24 -41.52 -17.92
CA TRP A 122 14.32 -40.56 -18.54
C TRP A 122 12.92 -41.13 -18.70
N ASP A 123 12.27 -41.45 -17.58
CA ASP A 123 10.85 -41.84 -17.56
C ASP A 123 9.94 -40.61 -17.48
N PHE A 124 8.67 -40.75 -17.83
CA PHE A 124 7.73 -39.61 -17.81
C PHE A 124 7.60 -38.99 -16.40
N VAL A 125 7.52 -39.82 -15.35
CA VAL A 125 7.44 -39.35 -13.96
C VAL A 125 8.74 -38.64 -13.55
N ASN A 126 9.91 -39.21 -13.87
CA ASN A 126 11.23 -38.58 -13.65
C ASN A 126 11.37 -37.27 -14.43
N SER A 127 10.80 -37.19 -15.63
CA SER A 127 10.78 -35.98 -16.47
C SER A 127 9.90 -34.87 -15.88
N ILE A 128 8.74 -35.22 -15.30
CA ILE A 128 7.90 -34.25 -14.57
C ILE A 128 8.64 -33.73 -13.34
N PHE A 129 9.29 -34.62 -12.59
CA PHE A 129 10.07 -34.22 -11.42
C PHE A 129 11.23 -33.29 -11.82
N PHE A 130 11.98 -33.65 -12.88
CA PHE A 130 13.05 -32.82 -13.44
C PHE A 130 12.53 -31.45 -13.89
N THR A 131 11.47 -31.40 -14.69
CA THR A 131 10.91 -30.13 -15.18
C THR A 131 10.34 -29.27 -14.05
N THR A 132 9.64 -29.86 -13.08
CA THR A 132 9.09 -29.11 -11.94
C THR A 132 10.20 -28.55 -11.05
N THR A 133 11.22 -29.35 -10.72
CA THR A 133 12.35 -28.92 -9.87
C THR A 133 13.23 -27.88 -10.57
N MET A 134 13.34 -27.95 -11.90
CA MET A 134 14.01 -26.93 -12.71
C MET A 134 13.22 -25.61 -12.75
N LEU A 135 11.91 -25.65 -12.98
CA LEU A 135 11.06 -24.46 -13.03
C LEU A 135 10.84 -23.79 -11.67
N THR A 136 10.93 -24.56 -10.58
CA THR A 136 10.88 -24.05 -9.20
C THR A 136 12.25 -23.61 -8.68
N SER A 137 13.29 -23.62 -9.52
CA SER A 137 14.68 -23.25 -9.19
C SER A 137 15.31 -24.06 -8.06
N ILE A 138 14.81 -25.27 -7.76
CA ILE A 138 15.45 -26.20 -6.82
C ILE A 138 16.67 -26.84 -7.47
N GLY A 139 16.48 -27.43 -8.67
CA GLY A 139 17.57 -27.93 -9.51
C GLY A 139 18.50 -28.98 -8.89
N TYR A 140 17.96 -30.07 -8.32
CA TYR A 140 18.78 -31.12 -7.66
C TYR A 140 19.92 -31.72 -8.51
N GLY A 141 19.79 -31.72 -9.84
CA GLY A 141 20.87 -32.20 -10.72
C GLY A 141 21.08 -33.72 -10.75
N TYR A 142 20.09 -34.52 -10.31
CA TYR A 142 20.11 -35.99 -10.45
C TYR A 142 20.14 -36.45 -11.92
N VAL A 143 19.30 -35.82 -12.75
CA VAL A 143 19.23 -36.07 -14.18
C VAL A 143 19.48 -34.73 -14.87
N VAL A 144 20.38 -34.73 -15.86
CA VAL A 144 20.72 -33.52 -16.62
C VAL A 144 20.77 -33.83 -18.11
N PRO A 145 20.36 -32.89 -18.98
CA PRO A 145 20.46 -33.07 -20.42
C PRO A 145 21.93 -33.10 -20.84
N THR A 146 22.36 -34.22 -21.42
CA THR A 146 23.72 -34.41 -21.97
C THR A 146 23.80 -34.03 -23.44
N THR A 147 22.69 -34.13 -24.18
CA THR A 147 22.62 -33.82 -25.61
C THR A 147 22.60 -32.31 -25.87
N PHE A 148 23.15 -31.89 -27.02
CA PHE A 148 23.11 -30.49 -27.44
C PHE A 148 21.68 -29.96 -27.54
N GLY A 149 20.78 -30.71 -28.19
CA GLY A 149 19.37 -30.35 -28.34
C GLY A 149 18.64 -30.23 -27.00
N GLY A 150 18.90 -31.17 -26.06
CA GLY A 150 18.31 -31.12 -24.72
C GLY A 150 18.76 -29.90 -23.91
N ARG A 151 20.04 -29.53 -24.00
CA ARG A 151 20.57 -28.33 -23.34
C ARG A 151 20.00 -27.04 -23.93
N LEU A 152 19.94 -26.93 -25.26
CA LEU A 152 19.37 -25.76 -25.93
C LEU A 152 17.87 -25.61 -25.61
N PHE A 153 17.12 -26.72 -25.66
CA PHE A 153 15.72 -26.74 -25.24
C PHE A 153 15.56 -26.30 -23.78
N GLY A 154 16.38 -26.83 -22.86
CA GLY A 154 16.36 -26.44 -21.45
C GLY A 154 16.56 -24.95 -21.23
N VAL A 155 17.48 -24.31 -21.97
CA VAL A 155 17.69 -22.85 -21.90
C VAL A 155 16.44 -22.07 -22.29
N VAL A 156 15.84 -22.39 -23.44
CA VAL A 156 14.62 -21.71 -23.93
C VAL A 156 13.43 -21.97 -23.00
N TYR A 157 13.30 -23.20 -22.52
CA TYR A 157 12.24 -23.61 -21.61
C TYR A 157 12.32 -22.89 -20.26
N CYS A 158 13.52 -22.74 -19.68
CA CYS A 158 13.73 -21.99 -18.44
C CYS A 158 13.46 -20.50 -18.58
N LEU A 159 13.81 -19.89 -19.72
CA LEU A 159 13.62 -18.46 -19.97
C LEU A 159 12.15 -18.05 -19.89
N VAL A 160 11.24 -18.91 -20.37
CA VAL A 160 9.79 -18.68 -20.30
C VAL A 160 9.19 -19.25 -19.03
N GLY A 161 9.63 -20.45 -18.65
CA GLY A 161 9.03 -21.22 -17.56
C GLY A 161 9.29 -20.62 -16.18
N ILE A 162 10.52 -20.17 -15.88
CA ILE A 162 10.85 -19.62 -14.54
C ILE A 162 10.06 -18.33 -14.26
N PRO A 163 9.97 -17.33 -15.17
CA PRO A 163 9.12 -16.17 -14.92
C PRO A 163 7.65 -16.54 -14.73
N LEU A 164 7.14 -17.48 -15.52
CA LEU A 164 5.75 -17.95 -15.41
C LEU A 164 5.49 -18.61 -14.06
N THR A 165 6.37 -19.51 -13.60
CA THR A 165 6.23 -20.17 -12.30
C THR A 165 6.40 -19.21 -11.12
N LEU A 166 7.33 -18.25 -11.21
CA LEU A 166 7.49 -17.24 -10.16
C LEU A 166 6.24 -16.36 -10.02
N VAL A 167 5.63 -15.95 -11.13
CA VAL A 167 4.38 -15.17 -11.12
C VAL A 167 3.22 -15.99 -10.56
N THR A 168 3.08 -17.26 -10.95
CA THR A 168 2.00 -18.11 -10.43
C THR A 168 2.17 -18.38 -8.94
N VAL A 169 3.36 -18.76 -8.50
CA VAL A 169 3.66 -18.98 -7.07
C VAL A 169 3.44 -17.71 -6.26
N ALA A 170 3.89 -16.54 -6.75
CA ALA A 170 3.67 -15.26 -6.07
C ALA A 170 2.17 -14.90 -5.95
N ASN A 171 1.38 -15.12 -7.01
CA ASN A 171 -0.06 -14.86 -6.99
C ASN A 171 -0.79 -15.80 -6.02
N VAL A 172 -0.45 -17.09 -6.02
CA VAL A 172 -1.01 -18.08 -5.09
C VAL A 172 -0.62 -17.75 -3.65
N ALA A 173 0.67 -17.45 -3.40
CA ALA A 173 1.17 -17.04 -2.09
C ALA A 173 0.46 -15.79 -1.56
N LYS A 174 0.23 -14.79 -2.43
CA LYS A 174 -0.51 -13.58 -2.07
C LYS A 174 -1.95 -13.91 -1.69
N PHE A 175 -2.66 -14.71 -2.49
CA PHE A 175 -4.02 -15.14 -2.21
C PHE A 175 -4.13 -15.89 -0.87
N ILE A 176 -3.20 -16.81 -0.60
CA ILE A 176 -3.12 -17.52 0.68
C ILE A 176 -2.86 -16.53 1.82
N SER A 177 -1.92 -15.59 1.64
CA SER A 177 -1.61 -14.61 2.69
C SER A 177 -2.82 -13.76 3.07
N GLU A 178 -3.56 -13.25 2.08
CA GLU A 178 -4.76 -12.43 2.30
C GLU A 178 -5.87 -13.23 2.99
N THR A 179 -6.01 -14.51 2.62
CA THR A 179 -6.94 -15.43 3.28
C THR A 179 -6.54 -15.67 4.73
N VAL A 180 -5.26 -15.95 5.01
CA VAL A 180 -4.74 -16.14 6.37
C VAL A 180 -4.92 -14.88 7.21
N PHE A 181 -4.65 -13.70 6.66
CA PHE A 181 -4.88 -12.43 7.35
C PHE A 181 -6.36 -12.21 7.68
N LYS A 182 -7.27 -12.55 6.76
CA LYS A 182 -8.71 -12.45 6.99
C LYS A 182 -9.17 -13.42 8.08
N VAL A 183 -8.75 -14.68 8.01
CA VAL A 183 -9.06 -15.69 9.03
C VAL A 183 -8.50 -15.27 10.39
N HIS A 184 -7.27 -14.77 10.43
CA HIS A 184 -6.67 -14.26 11.66
C HIS A 184 -7.46 -13.08 12.25
N TYR A 185 -7.87 -12.14 11.40
CA TYR A 185 -8.70 -11.02 11.82
C TYR A 185 -10.05 -11.48 12.38
N ASP A 186 -10.69 -12.46 11.73
CA ASP A 186 -11.95 -13.02 12.20
C ASP A 186 -11.78 -13.78 13.52
N ILE A 187 -10.71 -14.57 13.68
CA ILE A 187 -10.37 -15.25 14.95
C ILE A 187 -10.11 -14.23 16.05
N TRP A 188 -9.32 -13.18 15.77
CA TRP A 188 -9.04 -12.11 16.72
C TRP A 188 -10.31 -11.37 17.13
N ARG A 189 -11.20 -11.09 16.18
CA ARG A 189 -12.50 -10.45 16.42
C ARG A 189 -13.36 -11.31 17.34
N GLU A 190 -13.47 -12.61 17.08
CA GLU A 190 -14.25 -13.51 17.93
C GLU A 190 -13.61 -13.70 19.31
N TYR A 191 -12.27 -13.78 19.39
CA TYR A 191 -11.55 -13.80 20.66
C TYR A 191 -11.80 -12.52 21.48
N MET A 192 -11.79 -11.34 20.84
CA MET A 192 -12.08 -10.07 21.51
C MET A 192 -13.53 -9.99 21.97
N LYS A 193 -14.49 -10.45 21.17
CA LYS A 193 -15.90 -10.58 21.60
C LYS A 193 -16.05 -11.52 22.80
N TRP A 194 -15.34 -12.65 22.79
CA TRP A 194 -15.34 -13.60 23.90
C TRP A 194 -14.70 -13.03 25.16
N LYS A 195 -13.54 -12.36 25.04
CA LYS A 195 -12.85 -11.71 26.16
C LYS A 195 -13.66 -10.55 26.77
N ASN A 196 -14.43 -9.83 25.95
CA ASN A 196 -15.30 -8.76 26.41
C ASN A 196 -16.69 -9.24 26.86
N ARG A 197 -16.95 -10.55 26.87
CA ARG A 197 -18.20 -11.17 27.30
C ARG A 197 -18.28 -11.12 28.85
N GLY A 198 -18.61 -9.95 29.36
CA GLY A 198 -18.64 -9.63 30.79
C GLY A 198 -18.60 -8.12 31.10
N ARG A 199 -18.25 -7.29 30.11
CA ARG A 199 -18.60 -5.86 30.10
C ARG A 199 -19.77 -5.69 29.14
N GLU A 200 -20.77 -4.89 29.50
CA GLU A 200 -21.79 -4.45 28.55
C GLU A 200 -21.07 -3.71 27.41
N VAL A 201 -20.82 -4.44 26.32
CA VAL A 201 -20.33 -3.84 25.08
C VAL A 201 -21.56 -3.21 24.46
N ASP A 202 -21.69 -1.91 24.67
CA ASP A 202 -22.67 -1.08 24.01
C ASP A 202 -22.46 -1.23 22.48
N GLU A 203 -23.33 -1.98 21.81
CA GLU A 203 -23.30 -2.23 20.36
C GLU A 203 -23.39 -0.93 19.54
N SER A 204 -23.65 0.20 20.19
CA SER A 204 -23.69 1.53 19.59
C SER A 204 -22.34 2.28 19.61
N LEU A 205 -21.28 1.73 20.24
CA LEU A 205 -19.97 2.38 20.21
C LEU A 205 -19.28 2.18 18.84
N PRO A 206 -18.91 3.26 18.13
CA PRO A 206 -18.18 3.16 16.87
C PRO A 206 -16.82 2.48 17.08
N ILE A 207 -16.41 1.64 16.12
CA ILE A 207 -15.12 0.92 16.07
C ILE A 207 -13.90 1.86 16.23
N PHE A 208 -14.10 3.15 15.97
CA PHE A 208 -13.18 4.23 16.29
C PHE A 208 -13.94 5.24 17.15
N GLY A 209 -13.65 5.26 18.45
CA GLY A 209 -14.07 6.35 19.33
C GLY A 209 -13.23 7.59 19.03
N ASP A 210 -13.85 8.77 18.96
CA ASP A 210 -13.12 10.04 18.78
C ASP A 210 -12.18 10.37 19.94
N ASP A 211 -12.35 9.64 21.05
CA ASP A 211 -11.64 9.82 22.31
C ASP A 211 -10.60 8.71 22.57
N GLU A 212 -10.40 7.74 21.65
CA GLU A 212 -9.32 6.74 21.78
C GLU A 212 -7.98 7.34 21.32
N ASP A 213 -6.92 7.18 22.13
CA ASP A 213 -5.57 7.64 21.80
C ASP A 213 -5.12 7.03 20.45
N GLU A 214 -4.59 7.86 19.54
CA GLU A 214 -4.04 7.40 18.24
C GLU A 214 -3.04 6.23 18.42
N GLN A 215 -2.36 6.20 19.57
CA GLN A 215 -1.41 5.17 19.95
C GLN A 215 -2.08 3.79 20.18
N GLU A 216 -3.28 3.77 20.77
CA GLU A 216 -4.03 2.56 21.09
C GLU A 216 -4.67 1.95 19.83
N ILE A 217 -5.14 2.80 18.90
CA ILE A 217 -5.61 2.41 17.57
C ILE A 217 -4.44 1.86 16.74
N LEU A 218 -3.29 2.54 16.76
CA LEU A 218 -2.07 2.09 16.07
C LEU A 218 -1.55 0.76 16.66
N ASP A 219 -1.66 0.54 17.96
CA ASP A 219 -1.26 -0.70 18.59
C ASP A 219 -2.24 -1.84 18.31
N ARG A 220 -3.56 -1.60 18.22
CA ARG A 220 -4.52 -2.61 17.71
C ARG A 220 -4.21 -2.98 16.25
N VAL A 221 -3.88 -2.01 15.39
CA VAL A 221 -3.51 -2.24 13.98
C VAL A 221 -2.14 -2.92 13.84
N LYS A 222 -1.18 -2.64 14.74
CA LYS A 222 0.11 -3.35 14.81
C LYS A 222 -0.02 -4.75 15.41
N LEU A 223 -0.94 -4.97 16.35
CA LEU A 223 -1.19 -6.29 16.95
C LEU A 223 -1.80 -7.27 15.92
N VAL A 224 -2.52 -6.75 14.93
CA VAL A 224 -3.02 -7.52 13.76
C VAL A 224 -1.88 -7.90 12.79
N ARG A 225 -0.67 -7.34 12.92
CA ARG A 225 0.50 -7.87 12.20
C ARG A 225 1.07 -9.06 12.95
N PHE A 226 1.15 -10.20 12.26
CA PHE A 226 1.87 -11.36 12.75
C PHE A 226 3.31 -10.99 13.13
N PRO A 227 3.78 -11.34 14.34
CA PRO A 227 5.21 -11.32 14.64
C PRO A 227 5.95 -12.17 13.60
N PRO A 228 7.08 -11.70 13.03
CA PRO A 228 7.82 -12.50 12.03
C PRO A 228 8.16 -13.91 12.53
N LEU A 229 8.40 -14.05 13.84
CA LEU A 229 8.61 -15.33 14.52
C LEU A 229 7.44 -16.30 14.34
N ALA A 230 6.18 -15.84 14.38
CA ALA A 230 5.01 -16.69 14.22
C ALA A 230 4.94 -17.29 12.80
N VAL A 231 5.33 -16.50 11.80
CA VAL A 231 5.39 -16.94 10.39
C VAL A 231 6.49 -17.99 10.21
N PHE A 232 7.67 -17.80 10.81
CA PHE A 232 8.74 -18.79 10.79
C PHE A 232 8.36 -20.09 11.50
N ILE A 233 7.66 -20.01 12.64
CA ILE A 233 7.15 -21.19 13.35
C ILE A 233 6.18 -21.96 12.46
N PHE A 234 5.33 -21.28 11.68
CA PHE A 234 4.38 -21.94 10.79
C PHE A 234 5.08 -22.71 9.65
N VAL A 235 6.11 -22.12 9.03
CA VAL A 235 6.97 -22.84 8.05
C VAL A 235 7.67 -24.02 8.71
N PHE A 236 8.17 -23.83 9.93
CA PHE A 236 8.87 -24.89 10.65
C PHE A 236 7.95 -26.09 10.93
N ILE A 237 6.73 -25.82 11.41
CA ILE A 237 5.70 -26.86 11.63
C ILE A 237 5.34 -27.57 10.32
N TYR A 238 5.17 -26.84 9.22
CA TYR A 238 4.94 -27.46 7.92
C TYR A 238 6.08 -28.39 7.52
N GLY A 239 7.34 -27.96 7.71
CA GLY A 239 8.52 -28.78 7.47
C GLY A 239 8.54 -30.06 8.32
N LEU A 240 8.15 -29.98 9.59
CA LEU A 240 8.05 -31.15 10.48
C LEU A 240 6.98 -32.15 9.99
N ILE A 241 5.83 -31.64 9.53
CA ILE A 241 4.74 -32.47 8.99
C ILE A 241 5.17 -33.10 7.66
N GLY A 242 5.79 -32.32 6.77
CA GLY A 242 6.33 -32.81 5.49
C GLY A 242 7.35 -33.91 5.69
N ALA A 243 8.27 -33.73 6.64
CA ALA A 243 9.26 -34.75 7.01
C ALA A 243 8.62 -36.04 7.52
N ALA A 244 7.53 -35.93 8.30
CA ALA A 244 6.80 -37.10 8.78
C ALA A 244 6.12 -37.87 7.65
N ILE A 245 5.57 -37.17 6.65
CA ILE A 245 4.96 -37.80 5.46
C ILE A 245 6.04 -38.51 4.63
N ILE A 246 7.19 -37.87 4.41
CA ILE A 246 8.28 -38.44 3.61
C ILE A 246 8.86 -39.67 4.30
N LYS A 247 9.09 -39.61 5.62
CA LYS A 247 9.54 -40.76 6.41
C LYS A 247 8.58 -41.97 6.32
N GLN A 248 7.27 -41.73 6.22
CA GLN A 248 6.31 -42.84 6.09
C GLN A 248 6.40 -43.53 4.73
N ASN A 249 6.87 -42.81 3.71
CA ASN A 249 6.94 -43.31 2.35
C ASN A 249 8.32 -43.84 1.98
N GLU A 250 9.38 -43.28 2.57
CA GLU A 250 10.79 -43.60 2.27
C GLU A 250 11.49 -44.27 3.46
N GLU A 251 12.49 -45.11 3.18
CA GLU A 251 13.31 -45.78 4.20
C GLU A 251 14.36 -44.85 4.86
N TRP A 252 14.06 -43.56 4.95
CA TRP A 252 14.96 -42.56 5.51
C TRP A 252 14.71 -42.37 7.01
N THR A 253 15.76 -41.97 7.72
CA THR A 253 15.59 -41.47 9.09
C THR A 253 14.75 -40.18 9.09
N TYR A 254 14.15 -39.86 10.24
CA TYR A 254 13.37 -38.63 10.36
C TYR A 254 14.22 -37.37 10.13
N ILE A 255 15.48 -37.40 10.55
CA ILE A 255 16.40 -36.26 10.40
C ILE A 255 16.76 -36.06 8.92
N GLU A 256 17.03 -37.14 8.18
CA GLU A 256 17.27 -37.08 6.73
C GLU A 256 16.04 -36.59 5.97
N SER A 257 14.85 -37.08 6.33
CA SER A 257 13.58 -36.62 5.76
C SER A 257 13.33 -35.14 6.03
N LEU A 258 13.68 -34.67 7.23
CA LEU A 258 13.58 -33.26 7.63
C LEU A 258 14.58 -32.41 6.85
N TYR A 259 15.82 -32.84 6.79
CA TYR A 259 16.88 -32.19 6.02
C TYR A 259 16.48 -32.05 4.54
N PHE A 260 16.05 -33.15 3.90
CA PHE A 260 15.54 -33.13 2.53
C PHE A 260 14.38 -32.13 2.40
N THR A 261 13.36 -32.20 3.27
CA THR A 261 12.20 -31.31 3.21
C THR A 261 12.61 -29.83 3.27
N PHE A 262 13.44 -29.44 4.25
CA PHE A 262 13.85 -28.04 4.42
C PHE A 262 14.73 -27.52 3.27
N ILE A 263 15.70 -28.31 2.82
CA ILE A 263 16.56 -27.96 1.67
C ILE A 263 15.73 -27.81 0.39
N SER A 264 14.68 -28.60 0.25
CA SER A 264 13.75 -28.55 -0.89
C SER A 264 12.86 -27.31 -0.88
N ILE A 265 12.16 -27.04 0.23
CA ILE A 265 11.19 -25.93 0.33
C ILE A 265 11.87 -24.55 0.37
N LEU A 266 13.14 -24.50 0.79
CA LEU A 266 14.00 -23.32 0.71
C LEU A 266 14.66 -23.15 -0.67
N THR A 267 14.36 -24.04 -1.62
CA THR A 267 14.89 -24.01 -2.99
C THR A 267 16.42 -24.05 -3.07
N VAL A 268 17.08 -24.71 -2.11
CA VAL A 268 18.55 -24.92 -2.12
C VAL A 268 18.92 -26.12 -2.98
N GLY A 269 18.23 -27.25 -2.76
CA GLY A 269 18.28 -28.41 -3.66
C GLY A 269 19.65 -29.05 -3.86
N PHE A 270 20.33 -29.49 -2.80
CA PHE A 270 21.70 -30.08 -2.91
C PHE A 270 21.80 -31.32 -3.81
N GLY A 271 20.72 -32.09 -3.93
CA GLY A 271 20.72 -33.25 -4.82
C GLY A 271 21.40 -34.48 -4.21
N ASP A 272 21.38 -34.60 -2.89
CA ASP A 272 21.93 -35.70 -2.10
C ASP A 272 20.88 -36.76 -1.73
N PHE A 273 19.63 -36.37 -1.48
CA PHE A 273 18.51 -37.29 -1.18
C PHE A 273 17.42 -37.32 -2.26
N ARG A 274 17.17 -38.48 -2.86
CA ARG A 274 16.17 -38.65 -3.94
C ARG A 274 15.04 -39.60 -3.52
N PRO A 275 13.77 -39.18 -3.55
CA PRO A 275 12.63 -40.07 -3.32
C PRO A 275 12.58 -41.20 -4.35
N CYS A 276 12.14 -42.39 -3.93
CA CYS A 276 11.95 -43.53 -4.82
C CYS A 276 10.91 -43.21 -5.91
N ALA A 277 11.02 -43.82 -7.10
CA ALA A 277 10.16 -43.51 -8.25
C ALA A 277 8.65 -43.63 -7.95
N LYS A 278 8.26 -44.58 -7.08
CA LYS A 278 6.86 -44.78 -6.65
C LYS A 278 6.32 -43.64 -5.79
N ASN A 279 7.19 -43.01 -5.00
CA ASN A 279 6.86 -42.00 -3.99
C ASN A 279 7.26 -40.58 -4.41
N MET A 280 7.73 -40.42 -5.65
CA MET A 280 8.23 -39.14 -6.14
C MET A 280 7.13 -38.07 -6.29
N ILE A 281 5.91 -38.46 -6.67
CA ILE A 281 4.75 -37.55 -6.79
C ILE A 281 4.30 -37.01 -5.43
N PRO A 282 4.06 -37.82 -4.37
CA PRO A 282 3.69 -37.28 -3.06
C PRO A 282 4.78 -36.38 -2.48
N SER A 283 6.06 -36.75 -2.64
CA SER A 283 7.20 -35.90 -2.26
C SER A 283 7.20 -34.57 -3.02
N LEU A 284 6.91 -34.57 -4.32
CA LEU A 284 6.79 -33.36 -5.13
C LEU A 284 5.66 -32.43 -4.66
N ILE A 285 4.52 -32.99 -4.25
CA ILE A 285 3.38 -32.21 -3.73
C ILE A 285 3.75 -31.52 -2.41
N VAL A 286 4.43 -32.22 -1.50
CA VAL A 286 4.93 -31.65 -0.25
C VAL A 286 5.93 -30.52 -0.53
N VAL A 287 6.86 -30.73 -1.46
CA VAL A 287 7.84 -29.70 -1.82
C VAL A 287 7.17 -28.49 -2.47
N LEU A 288 6.22 -28.68 -3.40
CA LEU A 288 5.51 -27.59 -4.06
C LEU A 288 4.64 -26.78 -3.07
N GLY A 289 3.93 -27.46 -2.18
CA GLY A 289 3.18 -26.82 -1.11
C GLY A 289 4.08 -26.02 -0.17
N GLY A 290 5.25 -26.55 0.14
CA GLY A 290 6.27 -25.87 0.93
C GLY A 290 6.86 -24.64 0.25
N ILE A 291 7.12 -24.68 -1.05
CA ILE A 291 7.57 -23.50 -1.82
C ILE A 291 6.52 -22.40 -1.81
N VAL A 292 5.25 -22.75 -2.03
CA VAL A 292 4.14 -21.78 -1.95
C VAL A 292 4.05 -21.17 -0.55
N LEU A 293 4.31 -21.96 0.48
CA LEU A 293 4.32 -21.49 1.85
C LEU A 293 5.52 -20.59 2.17
N THR A 294 6.73 -20.98 1.78
CA THR A 294 7.95 -20.18 2.03
C THR A 294 7.89 -18.86 1.26
N THR A 295 7.36 -18.85 0.03
CA THR A 295 7.14 -17.62 -0.74
C THR A 295 6.08 -16.70 -0.12
N MET A 296 4.99 -17.25 0.44
CA MET A 296 4.04 -16.48 1.25
C MET A 296 4.73 -15.83 2.46
N CYS A 297 5.60 -16.58 3.14
CA CYS A 297 6.33 -16.07 4.29
C CYS A 297 7.30 -14.96 3.90
N MET A 298 8.05 -15.12 2.81
CA MET A 298 8.93 -14.10 2.26
C MET A 298 8.17 -12.83 1.85
N ASP A 299 6.96 -12.96 1.30
CA ASP A 299 6.11 -11.81 0.97
C ASP A 299 5.63 -11.07 2.24
N VAL A 300 5.18 -11.79 3.27
CA VAL A 300 4.78 -11.18 4.56
C VAL A 300 5.96 -10.47 5.23
N VAL A 301 7.09 -11.16 5.34
CA VAL A 301 8.36 -10.64 5.88
C VAL A 301 8.82 -9.43 5.06
N GLY A 302 8.82 -9.53 3.73
CA GLY A 302 9.18 -8.44 2.83
C GLY A 302 8.33 -7.19 3.06
N ARG A 303 7.00 -7.32 3.13
CA ARG A 303 6.07 -6.22 3.41
C ARG A 303 6.30 -5.56 4.79
N MET A 304 6.80 -6.31 5.77
CA MET A 304 7.15 -5.80 7.10
C MET A 304 8.52 -5.11 7.11
N TYR A 305 9.59 -5.80 6.67
CA TYR A 305 10.96 -5.30 6.77
C TYR A 305 11.28 -4.18 5.76
N LEU A 306 10.74 -4.21 4.53
CA LEU A 306 11.00 -3.14 3.55
C LEU A 306 10.48 -1.78 4.04
N LYS A 307 9.34 -1.77 4.75
CA LYS A 307 8.77 -0.56 5.35
C LYS A 307 9.61 -0.05 6.51
N GLU A 308 10.09 -0.95 7.37
CA GLU A 308 10.96 -0.60 8.50
C GLU A 308 12.34 -0.13 8.04
N ILE A 309 12.96 -0.77 7.05
CA ILE A 309 14.25 -0.35 6.49
C ILE A 309 14.12 1.03 5.82
N HIS A 310 13.04 1.28 5.06
CA HIS A 310 12.76 2.62 4.52
C HIS A 310 12.46 3.65 5.61
N TYR A 311 11.79 3.26 6.69
CA TYR A 311 11.57 4.12 7.85
C TYR A 311 12.88 4.47 8.55
N LEU A 312 13.74 3.47 8.80
CA LEU A 312 15.06 3.62 9.40
C LEU A 312 15.98 4.51 8.53
N GLY A 313 15.97 4.30 7.21
CA GLY A 313 16.73 5.13 6.26
C GLY A 313 16.26 6.59 6.22
N ARG A 314 14.95 6.83 6.34
CA ARG A 314 14.39 8.19 6.48
C ARG A 314 14.74 8.81 7.83
N LYS A 315 14.77 8.01 8.91
CA LYS A 315 15.12 8.45 10.27
C LYS A 315 16.61 8.76 10.41
N LEU A 316 17.50 8.00 9.76
CA LEU A 316 18.95 8.27 9.71
C LEU A 316 19.28 9.56 8.96
N LYS A 317 18.53 9.88 7.88
CA LYS A 317 18.61 11.20 7.21
C LYS A 317 18.10 12.35 8.10
N SER A 318 17.34 12.06 9.15
CA SER A 318 16.69 13.05 10.02
C SER A 318 17.36 13.25 11.37
N ASN A 319 18.62 12.81 11.57
CA ASN A 319 19.46 13.13 12.73
C ASN A 319 19.86 14.62 12.81
N ASN A 320 18.94 15.54 12.50
CA ASN A 320 18.84 16.82 13.18
C ASN A 320 17.94 16.60 14.40
N PRO A 321 18.42 16.82 15.65
CA PRO A 321 17.63 16.60 16.87
C PRO A 321 16.33 17.41 16.91
N PHE A 322 16.20 18.42 16.06
CA PHE A 322 14.99 19.24 15.88
C PHE A 322 13.94 18.65 14.93
N TYR A 323 14.24 17.60 14.18
CA TYR A 323 13.29 16.98 13.25
C TYR A 323 12.17 16.24 13.99
N LEU A 324 12.48 15.45 15.02
CA LEU A 324 11.46 14.76 15.82
C LEU A 324 10.55 15.75 16.55
N ILE A 325 11.08 16.88 17.01
CA ILE A 325 10.29 17.95 17.64
C ILE A 325 9.44 18.67 16.60
N ARG A 326 9.98 18.99 15.41
CA ARG A 326 9.22 19.60 14.30
C ARG A 326 8.17 18.67 13.73
N GLU A 327 8.45 17.38 13.63
CA GLU A 327 7.55 16.35 13.14
C GLU A 327 6.49 16.01 14.19
N ALA A 328 6.82 15.95 15.48
CA ALA A 328 5.83 15.85 16.55
C ALA A 328 4.94 17.10 16.62
N LYS A 329 5.50 18.30 16.42
CA LYS A 329 4.74 19.57 16.35
C LYS A 329 3.89 19.64 15.08
N ALA A 330 4.37 19.09 13.96
CA ALA A 330 3.62 18.98 12.71
C ALA A 330 2.55 17.87 12.77
N ARG A 331 2.80 16.75 13.45
CA ARG A 331 1.82 15.69 13.74
C ARG A 331 0.74 16.21 14.68
N ARG A 332 1.09 16.95 15.74
CA ARG A 332 0.09 17.64 16.57
C ARG A 332 -0.74 18.65 15.77
N ARG A 333 -0.13 19.37 14.82
CA ARG A 333 -0.87 20.28 13.91
C ARG A 333 -1.74 19.51 12.91
N ARG A 334 -1.28 18.37 12.39
CA ARG A 334 -2.03 17.52 11.46
C ARG A 334 -3.14 16.76 12.17
N ALA A 335 -2.93 16.28 13.39
CA ALA A 335 -3.96 15.68 14.24
C ALA A 335 -4.99 16.73 14.67
N ALA A 336 -4.54 17.95 15.03
CA ALA A 336 -5.45 19.07 15.27
C ALA A 336 -6.21 19.49 14.01
N MET A 337 -5.58 19.46 12.83
CA MET A 337 -6.24 19.80 11.56
C MET A 337 -7.12 18.65 11.04
N ALA A 338 -6.76 17.39 11.30
CA ALA A 338 -7.51 16.19 10.94
C ALA A 338 -8.69 15.97 11.88
N SER A 339 -8.58 16.30 13.17
CA SER A 339 -9.74 16.32 14.07
C SER A 339 -10.71 17.43 13.67
N LEU A 340 -10.19 18.57 13.21
CA LEU A 340 -10.98 19.70 12.72
C LEU A 340 -11.63 19.40 11.36
N LEU A 341 -10.93 18.72 10.45
CA LEU A 341 -11.45 18.20 9.18
C LEU A 341 -12.41 17.02 9.40
N ALA A 342 -12.18 16.15 10.38
CA ALA A 342 -13.07 15.06 10.74
C ALA A 342 -14.32 15.59 11.47
N GLN A 343 -14.24 16.69 12.21
CA GLN A 343 -15.40 17.39 12.77
C GLN A 343 -16.17 18.19 11.71
N LEU A 344 -15.48 18.79 10.74
CA LEU A 344 -16.11 19.38 9.54
C LEU A 344 -16.77 18.31 8.68
N ALA A 345 -16.09 17.19 8.45
CA ALA A 345 -16.59 16.04 7.71
C ALA A 345 -17.71 15.33 8.48
N ARG A 346 -17.66 15.19 9.81
CA ARG A 346 -18.81 14.73 10.61
C ARG A 346 -19.96 15.72 10.54
N GLY A 347 -19.72 17.03 10.51
CA GLY A 347 -20.75 18.03 10.25
C GLY A 347 -21.39 17.89 8.86
N MET A 348 -20.58 17.56 7.84
CA MET A 348 -21.04 17.34 6.46
C MET A 348 -21.67 15.94 6.24
N ILE A 349 -21.21 14.91 6.95
CA ILE A 349 -21.71 13.53 6.89
C ILE A 349 -22.96 13.36 7.78
N PHE A 350 -23.09 14.07 8.91
CA PHE A 350 -24.37 14.17 9.62
C PHE A 350 -25.42 14.92 8.79
N ALA A 351 -25.02 15.95 8.03
CA ALA A 351 -25.90 16.59 7.06
C ALA A 351 -26.35 15.62 5.94
N HIS A 352 -25.49 14.72 5.47
CA HIS A 352 -25.85 13.78 4.39
C HIS A 352 -26.53 12.48 4.88
N ARG A 353 -26.23 12.03 6.11
CA ARG A 353 -26.86 10.85 6.77
C ARG A 353 -28.26 11.18 7.28
N ASP A 354 -28.50 12.39 7.77
CA ASP A 354 -29.86 12.82 8.12
C ASP A 354 -30.74 12.99 6.88
N TYR A 355 -30.21 13.40 5.72
CA TYR A 355 -31.00 13.44 4.49
C TYR A 355 -31.46 12.04 4.02
N ASN A 356 -30.61 11.01 4.13
CA ASN A 356 -30.96 9.64 3.73
C ASN A 356 -31.79 8.89 4.78
N GLU A 357 -31.57 9.12 6.08
CA GLU A 357 -32.43 8.59 7.14
C GLU A 357 -33.78 9.30 7.20
N LEU A 358 -33.88 10.62 6.99
CA LEU A 358 -35.16 11.29 6.82
C LEU A 358 -35.86 10.86 5.52
N GLY A 359 -35.12 10.52 4.45
CA GLY A 359 -35.66 9.92 3.23
C GLY A 359 -36.26 8.53 3.45
N ARG A 360 -35.54 7.61 4.12
CA ARG A 360 -36.04 6.26 4.46
C ARG A 360 -37.14 6.28 5.52
N LYS A 361 -37.08 7.19 6.52
CA LYS A 361 -38.14 7.36 7.53
C LYS A 361 -39.39 8.04 6.95
N LYS A 362 -39.27 8.94 5.96
CA LYS A 362 -40.43 9.50 5.22
C LYS A 362 -41.07 8.47 4.29
N SER A 363 -40.28 7.59 3.66
CA SER A 363 -40.81 6.48 2.84
C SER A 363 -41.53 5.44 3.69
N LYS A 364 -40.98 5.04 4.85
CA LYS A 364 -41.66 4.10 5.78
C LYS A 364 -42.80 4.71 6.58
N LYS A 365 -42.82 6.02 6.88
CA LYS A 365 -43.96 6.69 7.56
C LYS A 365 -45.14 7.00 6.63
N LYS A 366 -44.98 6.95 5.30
CA LYS A 366 -46.11 7.09 4.36
C LYS A 366 -47.03 5.87 4.32
N SER A 367 -46.62 4.72 4.88
CA SER A 367 -47.45 3.52 4.89
C SER A 367 -48.43 3.40 6.07
N ASN A 368 -48.38 4.29 7.08
CA ASN A 368 -49.17 4.09 8.31
C ASN A 368 -49.93 5.30 8.86
N LYS A 369 -50.12 6.38 8.07
CA LYS A 369 -51.13 7.40 8.42
C LYS A 369 -52.43 7.11 7.68
N LYS A 370 -53.31 6.37 8.37
CA LYS A 370 -54.75 6.37 8.08
C LYS A 370 -55.21 7.81 7.82
N ARG A 371 -55.89 7.98 6.69
CA ARG A 371 -56.68 9.15 6.30
C ARG A 371 -57.42 9.72 7.52
N ARG A 372 -56.98 10.89 8.00
CA ARG A 372 -57.88 11.83 8.68
C ARG A 372 -58.18 12.91 7.65
N GLY A 373 -59.42 12.94 7.19
CA GLY A 373 -59.88 13.94 6.23
C GLY A 373 -59.65 15.36 6.76
N SER A 374 -59.28 16.26 5.86
CA SER A 374 -59.33 17.69 6.10
C SER A 374 -60.75 18.09 6.47
N ARG A 375 -60.95 18.59 7.69
CA ARG A 375 -62.24 19.12 8.12
C ARG A 375 -62.39 20.50 7.48
N VAL A 376 -63.22 20.58 6.45
CA VAL A 376 -63.66 21.83 5.82
C VAL A 376 -64.82 22.39 6.67
N LEU A 377 -64.79 23.69 6.96
CA LEU A 377 -65.92 24.41 7.56
C LEU A 377 -66.90 24.83 6.46
N PRO A 378 -68.21 25.00 6.73
CA PRO A 378 -69.27 25.08 5.71
C PRO A 378 -69.26 26.28 4.74
N ASN A 379 -68.24 27.14 4.71
CA ASN A 379 -68.26 28.39 3.94
C ASN A 379 -67.01 28.64 3.07
N ASP A 380 -66.38 27.59 2.51
CA ASP A 380 -65.30 27.64 1.48
C ASP A 380 -64.10 28.59 1.73
N ASN A 381 -63.96 29.15 2.93
CA ASN A 381 -62.80 29.93 3.32
C ASN A 381 -61.80 29.02 4.04
N PHE A 382 -60.69 28.74 3.37
CA PHE A 382 -59.52 28.17 4.02
C PHE A 382 -59.00 29.17 5.05
N MET A 383 -59.07 28.83 6.34
CA MET A 383 -58.17 29.47 7.29
C MET A 383 -56.76 28.97 6.97
N PHE A 384 -55.96 29.79 6.27
CA PHE A 384 -54.54 29.75 6.52
C PHE A 384 -54.42 30.05 8.02
N ALA A 385 -54.12 29.04 8.82
CA ALA A 385 -53.62 29.28 10.16
C ALA A 385 -52.51 30.32 9.97
N ARG A 386 -52.61 31.45 10.68
CA ARG A 386 -51.60 32.52 10.63
C ARG A 386 -50.32 31.90 11.19
N MET A 387 -49.52 31.33 10.30
CA MET A 387 -48.35 30.52 10.62
C MET A 387 -47.15 31.45 10.76
N PRO A 388 -46.18 31.11 11.62
CA PRO A 388 -44.89 31.79 11.64
C PRO A 388 -44.24 31.70 10.25
N PRO A 389 -43.40 32.68 9.89
CA PRO A 389 -42.75 32.72 8.58
C PRO A 389 -41.87 31.50 8.37
N ASP A 390 -41.69 31.12 7.10
CA ASP A 390 -40.75 30.06 6.75
C ASP A 390 -39.31 30.48 7.12
N PRO A 391 -38.40 29.53 7.36
CA PRO A 391 -36.99 29.86 7.54
C PRO A 391 -36.43 30.54 6.29
N PRO A 392 -35.49 31.51 6.43
CA PRO A 392 -34.82 32.11 5.28
C PRO A 392 -34.10 31.05 4.45
N SER A 393 -34.22 31.14 3.13
CA SER A 393 -33.56 30.24 2.18
C SER A 393 -32.18 30.78 1.79
N GLU A 394 -31.32 29.92 1.22
CA GLU A 394 -30.02 30.32 0.64
C GLU A 394 -29.13 31.17 1.58
N CYS A 395 -29.13 30.84 2.87
CA CYS A 395 -28.26 31.49 3.84
C CYS A 395 -26.79 31.19 3.56
N LEU A 396 -25.99 32.21 3.27
CA LEU A 396 -24.61 32.11 2.83
C LEU A 396 -23.72 33.14 3.54
N VAL A 397 -22.45 32.81 3.70
CA VAL A 397 -21.41 33.74 4.16
C VAL A 397 -20.77 34.38 2.95
N VAL A 398 -20.97 35.69 2.77
CA VAL A 398 -20.50 36.45 1.60
C VAL A 398 -19.02 36.80 1.73
N SER A 399 -18.62 37.28 2.91
CA SER A 399 -17.23 37.61 3.19
C SER A 399 -16.91 37.38 4.66
N THR A 400 -15.64 37.09 4.92
CA THR A 400 -15.13 36.90 6.28
C THR A 400 -13.78 37.57 6.38
N SER A 401 -13.65 38.45 7.36
CA SER A 401 -12.41 39.12 7.70
C SER A 401 -11.96 38.68 9.10
N ALA A 402 -10.95 39.36 9.64
CA ALA A 402 -10.48 39.09 10.98
C ALA A 402 -11.34 39.70 12.10
N TYR A 403 -12.29 40.57 11.75
CA TYR A 403 -13.14 41.28 12.73
C TYR A 403 -14.61 41.42 12.27
N SER A 404 -14.92 41.05 11.03
CA SER A 404 -16.26 41.10 10.47
C SER A 404 -16.63 39.83 9.71
N VAL A 405 -17.91 39.49 9.74
CA VAL A 405 -18.51 38.43 8.91
C VAL A 405 -19.75 39.00 8.26
N ARG A 406 -19.82 38.92 6.93
CA ARG A 406 -20.99 39.35 6.16
C ARG A 406 -21.82 38.13 5.78
N LEU A 407 -23.07 38.13 6.21
CA LEU A 407 -24.07 37.11 5.92
C LEU A 407 -25.07 37.66 4.90
N ALA A 408 -25.52 36.81 3.99
CA ALA A 408 -26.64 37.09 3.11
C ALA A 408 -27.60 35.91 3.09
N TRP A 409 -28.87 36.18 2.87
CA TRP A 409 -29.93 35.17 2.81
C TRP A 409 -31.02 35.61 1.84
N ALA A 410 -31.69 34.66 1.22
CA ALA A 410 -32.89 34.95 0.44
C ALA A 410 -34.07 35.24 1.39
N PRO A 411 -35.01 36.12 0.98
CA PRO A 411 -36.13 36.49 1.83
C PRO A 411 -37.01 35.28 2.14
N ALA A 412 -37.38 35.11 3.40
CA ALA A 412 -38.27 34.05 3.84
C ALA A 412 -39.67 34.23 3.24
N PHE A 413 -40.28 33.11 2.83
CA PHE A 413 -41.67 33.13 2.36
C PHE A 413 -42.61 33.40 3.54
N SER A 414 -43.41 34.45 3.42
CA SER A 414 -44.46 34.79 4.36
C SER A 414 -45.64 35.43 3.64
N THR A 415 -46.81 35.37 4.26
CA THR A 415 -48.02 36.02 3.77
C THR A 415 -48.01 37.54 4.01
N GLU A 416 -46.98 38.09 4.69
CA GLU A 416 -46.85 39.51 5.02
C GLU A 416 -45.61 40.16 4.36
N GLN A 417 -45.69 41.48 4.15
CA GLN A 417 -44.63 42.27 3.49
C GLN A 417 -43.51 42.74 4.44
N ASP A 418 -43.77 42.83 5.76
CA ASP A 418 -42.81 43.36 6.74
C ASP A 418 -42.15 42.25 7.58
N LEU A 419 -41.24 41.48 6.97
CA LEU A 419 -40.38 40.56 7.71
C LEU A 419 -39.16 41.27 8.29
N THR A 420 -38.78 40.87 9.50
CA THR A 420 -37.51 41.27 10.13
C THR A 420 -36.68 40.04 10.46
N TYR A 421 -35.36 40.16 10.43
CA TYR A 421 -34.47 39.04 10.74
C TYR A 421 -33.71 39.28 12.04
N ASN A 422 -33.59 38.22 12.84
CA ASN A 422 -32.78 38.19 14.04
C ASN A 422 -31.59 37.25 13.82
N ILE A 423 -30.39 37.70 14.17
CA ILE A 423 -29.16 36.91 14.08
C ILE A 423 -28.57 36.76 15.47
N ARG A 424 -28.50 35.53 15.97
CA ARG A 424 -27.78 35.17 17.19
C ARG A 424 -26.44 34.54 16.84
N TYR A 425 -25.37 34.91 17.51
CA TYR A 425 -24.06 34.32 17.26
C TYR A 425 -23.27 34.04 18.53
N ARG A 426 -22.46 32.98 18.52
CA ARG A 426 -21.61 32.56 19.65
C ARG A 426 -20.33 31.87 19.17
N LEU A 427 -19.30 31.84 20.02
CA LEU A 427 -18.14 30.97 19.81
C LEU A 427 -18.56 29.51 20.03
N LYS A 428 -18.25 28.64 19.07
CA LYS A 428 -18.65 27.22 19.12
C LYS A 428 -17.82 26.39 20.12
N HIS A 429 -16.55 26.75 20.36
CA HIS A 429 -15.62 25.95 21.17
C HIS A 429 -15.70 26.20 22.69
N LYS A 430 -16.47 27.21 23.13
CA LYS A 430 -16.69 27.48 24.56
C LYS A 430 -18.16 27.18 24.86
N ASP A 431 -18.43 26.10 25.58
CA ASP A 431 -19.80 25.69 25.94
C ASP A 431 -20.56 26.76 26.73
N ASN A 432 -19.85 27.65 27.43
CA ASN A 432 -20.39 28.82 28.15
C ASN A 432 -20.23 30.16 27.40
N ALA A 433 -20.10 30.16 26.07
CA ALA A 433 -19.95 31.40 25.30
C ALA A 433 -21.21 32.30 25.38
N LYS A 434 -21.03 33.58 25.72
CA LYS A 434 -22.11 34.59 25.72
C LYS A 434 -22.71 34.69 24.31
N ILE A 435 -24.01 34.40 24.19
CA ILE A 435 -24.77 34.54 22.95
C ILE A 435 -25.01 36.04 22.71
N ARG A 436 -24.53 36.55 21.58
CA ARG A 436 -24.80 37.92 21.14
C ARG A 436 -25.93 37.89 20.12
N GLU A 437 -26.80 38.90 20.12
CA GLU A 437 -27.99 38.95 19.27
C GLU A 437 -28.12 40.31 18.57
N LEU A 438 -28.39 40.28 17.26
CA LEU A 438 -28.79 41.41 16.45
C LEU A 438 -30.26 41.21 16.08
N LYS A 439 -31.14 42.14 16.44
CA LYS A 439 -32.58 42.04 16.18
C LYS A 439 -33.04 43.08 15.17
N GLY A 440 -34.11 42.76 14.44
CA GLY A 440 -34.86 43.75 13.66
C GLY A 440 -34.20 44.16 12.33
N ILE A 441 -33.39 43.29 11.74
CA ILE A 441 -32.70 43.59 10.48
C ILE A 441 -33.73 43.60 9.34
N LYS A 442 -33.91 44.77 8.71
CA LYS A 442 -34.74 44.97 7.52
C LYS A 442 -33.83 44.85 6.29
N GLY A 443 -33.81 43.68 5.66
CA GLY A 443 -32.97 43.39 4.50
C GLY A 443 -32.51 41.94 4.43
N ASN A 444 -31.78 41.62 3.37
CA ASN A 444 -31.33 40.27 3.03
C ASN A 444 -29.83 40.05 3.27
N CYS A 445 -29.15 41.04 3.85
CA CYS A 445 -27.75 40.95 4.22
C CYS A 445 -27.47 41.68 5.53
N ALA A 446 -26.49 41.19 6.28
CA ALA A 446 -25.99 41.84 7.49
C ALA A 446 -24.50 41.61 7.66
N GLU A 447 -23.80 42.67 8.03
CA GLU A 447 -22.39 42.60 8.40
C GLU A 447 -22.24 42.70 9.91
N ILE A 448 -21.68 41.65 10.50
CA ILE A 448 -21.49 41.53 11.94
C ILE A 448 -20.06 41.94 12.24
N MET A 449 -19.90 43.00 13.03
CA MET A 449 -18.60 43.59 13.37
C MET A 449 -18.17 43.20 14.80
N SER A 450 -16.89 43.42 15.13
CA SER A 450 -16.30 43.15 16.45
C SER A 450 -16.33 41.67 16.87
N ILE A 451 -16.00 40.81 15.91
CA ILE A 451 -15.83 39.37 16.07
C ILE A 451 -14.36 39.05 16.36
N ASP A 452 -14.09 38.04 17.18
CA ASP A 452 -12.74 37.60 17.49
C ASP A 452 -12.11 36.92 16.28
N SER A 453 -10.84 37.21 16.00
CA SER A 453 -10.10 36.63 14.88
C SER A 453 -9.70 35.18 15.13
N CYS A 454 -9.47 34.42 14.05
CA CYS A 454 -9.03 33.03 14.12
C CYS A 454 -9.93 32.15 15.03
N SER A 455 -11.23 32.43 15.04
CA SER A 455 -12.19 31.81 15.96
C SER A 455 -13.40 31.28 15.19
N LEU A 456 -13.97 30.17 15.67
CA LEU A 456 -15.13 29.53 15.05
C LEU A 456 -16.42 30.08 15.63
N TYR A 457 -17.23 30.71 14.78
CA TYR A 457 -18.54 31.24 15.14
C TYR A 457 -19.66 30.41 14.56
N GLU A 458 -20.70 30.22 15.38
CA GLU A 458 -22.00 29.70 14.97
C GLU A 458 -22.96 30.89 14.90
N PHE A 459 -23.57 31.10 13.74
CA PHE A 459 -24.60 32.09 13.48
C PHE A 459 -25.95 31.40 13.33
N ARG A 460 -26.97 31.93 13.97
CA ARG A 460 -28.34 31.47 13.95
C ARG A 460 -29.21 32.59 13.40
N ILE A 461 -29.78 32.38 12.22
CA ILE A 461 -30.66 33.34 11.56
C ILE A 461 -32.11 32.88 11.73
N THR A 462 -32.98 33.76 12.20
CA THR A 462 -34.43 33.53 12.31
C THR A 462 -35.19 34.68 11.66
N ALA A 463 -36.24 34.37 10.90
CA ALA A 463 -37.20 35.35 10.43
C ALA A 463 -38.24 35.60 11.54
N HIS A 464 -38.56 36.86 11.78
CA HIS A 464 -39.48 37.30 12.81
C HIS A 464 -40.63 38.09 12.15
N SER A 465 -41.85 37.60 12.39
CA SER A 465 -43.11 38.26 12.06
C SER A 465 -43.96 38.39 13.33
N LYS A 466 -45.08 39.13 13.25
CA LYS A 466 -46.00 39.35 14.36
C LYS A 466 -46.64 38.05 14.92
N TYR A 467 -46.61 36.96 14.16
CA TYR A 467 -47.16 35.66 14.56
C TYR A 467 -46.12 34.69 15.15
N GLY A 468 -44.84 35.05 15.18
CA GLY A 468 -43.78 34.26 15.79
C GLY A 468 -42.46 34.22 15.00
N GLU A 469 -41.49 33.49 15.57
CA GLU A 469 -40.19 33.25 14.96
C GLU A 469 -40.22 32.00 14.05
N SER A 470 -39.52 32.07 12.92
CA SER A 470 -39.26 30.92 12.06
C SER A 470 -38.36 29.89 12.74
N LYS A 471 -38.28 28.70 12.15
CA LYS A 471 -37.21 27.76 12.49
C LYS A 471 -35.83 28.41 12.24
N PRO A 472 -34.85 28.20 13.12
CA PRO A 472 -33.51 28.76 12.94
C PRO A 472 -32.73 28.06 11.84
N VAL A 473 -31.99 28.85 11.06
CA VAL A 473 -30.96 28.38 10.13
C VAL A 473 -29.60 28.62 10.77
N TYR A 474 -28.76 27.58 10.83
CA TYR A 474 -27.44 27.62 11.44
C TYR A 474 -26.36 27.71 10.37
N LEU A 475 -25.45 28.66 10.51
CA LEU A 475 -24.23 28.81 9.72
C LEU A 475 -23.02 28.72 10.63
N VAL A 476 -21.93 28.12 10.17
CA VAL A 476 -20.70 28.01 10.95
C VAL A 476 -19.54 28.51 10.09
N GLN A 477 -18.76 29.46 10.61
CA GLN A 477 -17.67 30.09 9.86
C GLN A 477 -16.47 30.40 10.75
N TYR A 478 -15.26 30.18 10.22
CA TYR A 478 -14.00 30.63 10.81
C TYR A 478 -13.67 32.06 10.39
N THR A 479 -13.33 32.91 11.36
CA THR A 479 -12.76 34.24 11.09
C THR A 479 -11.29 34.18 10.71
N GLU A 480 -10.84 35.13 9.89
CA GLU A 480 -9.46 35.20 9.45
C GLU A 480 -8.52 35.67 10.59
N PRO A 481 -7.22 35.34 10.57
CA PRO A 481 -6.25 35.90 11.52
C PRO A 481 -6.03 37.41 11.32
N GLN A 482 -5.89 38.19 12.41
CA GLN A 482 -5.63 39.64 12.32
C GLN A 482 -4.28 40.02 11.70
N LEU A 483 -3.31 39.11 11.76
CA LEU A 483 -1.94 39.31 11.29
C LEU A 483 -1.75 38.83 9.84
N SER A 484 -2.68 38.08 9.26
CA SER A 484 -2.59 37.62 7.87
C SER A 484 -3.07 38.71 6.90
N PRO A 485 -2.60 38.69 5.63
CA PRO A 485 -3.19 39.50 4.56
C PRO A 485 -4.69 39.23 4.45
N GLN A 486 -5.47 40.29 4.22
CA GLN A 486 -6.93 40.24 4.13
C GLN A 486 -7.39 40.37 2.69
N HIS A 487 -8.61 39.93 2.41
CA HIS A 487 -9.28 40.09 1.12
C HIS A 487 -8.36 39.73 -0.06
N ILE A 488 -7.77 38.53 0.01
CA ILE A 488 -7.02 38.02 -1.13
C ILE A 488 -8.02 37.73 -2.25
N LEU A 489 -7.82 38.39 -3.38
CA LEU A 489 -8.66 38.30 -4.58
C LEU A 489 -7.79 37.90 -5.75
N ALA A 490 -8.41 37.22 -6.70
CA ALA A 490 -7.77 36.85 -7.93
C ALA A 490 -8.62 37.28 -9.12
N VAL A 491 -8.00 38.02 -10.02
CA VAL A 491 -8.60 38.48 -11.26
C VAL A 491 -7.86 37.81 -12.41
N ARG A 492 -8.62 37.19 -13.31
CA ARG A 492 -8.07 36.63 -14.54
C ARG A 492 -7.85 37.77 -15.53
N GLN A 493 -6.63 37.92 -16.05
CA GLN A 493 -6.35 38.88 -17.13
C GLN A 493 -6.44 38.23 -18.52
N LYS A 494 -5.96 36.99 -18.65
CA LYS A 494 -5.96 36.16 -19.87
C LYS A 494 -6.19 34.70 -19.46
N ALA A 495 -6.42 33.81 -20.43
CA ALA A 495 -6.70 32.39 -20.18
C ALA A 495 -5.61 31.66 -19.35
N ASN A 496 -4.34 32.07 -19.48
CA ASN A 496 -3.19 31.53 -18.74
C ASN A 496 -2.54 32.51 -17.75
N THR A 497 -3.13 33.67 -17.48
CA THR A 497 -2.53 34.68 -16.59
C THR A 497 -3.49 35.12 -15.49
N ILE A 498 -3.07 34.90 -14.24
CA ILE A 498 -3.84 35.27 -13.04
C ILE A 498 -3.13 36.41 -12.32
N GLU A 499 -3.89 37.45 -11.99
CA GLU A 499 -3.46 38.54 -11.12
C GLU A 499 -4.03 38.31 -9.72
N LEU A 500 -3.17 38.25 -8.71
CA LEU A 500 -3.56 38.26 -7.30
C LEU A 500 -3.39 39.66 -6.71
N THR A 501 -4.39 40.08 -5.93
CA THR A 501 -4.39 41.32 -5.17
C THR A 501 -4.82 41.05 -3.73
N TRP A 502 -4.21 41.70 -2.75
CA TRP A 502 -4.58 41.55 -1.34
C TRP A 502 -4.45 42.85 -0.55
N GLU A 503 -5.17 42.93 0.56
CA GLU A 503 -5.07 44.01 1.52
C GLU A 503 -4.05 43.69 2.62
N PRO A 504 -3.38 44.72 3.18
CA PRO A 504 -2.42 44.50 4.24
C PRO A 504 -3.09 43.97 5.51
N PRO A 505 -2.34 43.30 6.40
CA PRO A 505 -2.88 42.83 7.67
C PRO A 505 -3.50 43.96 8.50
N PHE A 506 -4.60 43.65 9.17
CA PHE A 506 -5.31 44.58 10.03
C PHE A 506 -4.46 45.01 11.24
N LYS A 507 -3.69 44.08 11.81
CA LYS A 507 -2.74 44.37 12.90
C LYS A 507 -1.32 44.44 12.35
N ARG A 508 -0.55 45.45 12.76
CA ARG A 508 0.84 45.72 12.32
C ARG A 508 0.99 46.10 10.84
N THR A 509 0.05 46.88 10.30
CA THR A 509 0.02 47.30 8.88
C THR A 509 1.29 48.04 8.44
N HIS A 510 1.83 48.94 9.27
CA HIS A 510 3.03 49.74 8.96
C HIS A 510 4.36 48.99 9.17
N ASP A 511 4.31 47.79 9.73
CA ASP A 511 5.48 46.95 10.01
C ASP A 511 5.74 45.92 8.92
N VAL A 512 4.91 45.85 7.88
CA VAL A 512 5.09 44.87 6.81
C VAL A 512 6.29 45.26 5.94
N LYS A 513 7.24 44.34 5.78
CA LYS A 513 8.42 44.47 4.92
C LYS A 513 8.15 43.93 3.51
N CYS A 514 7.56 42.75 3.42
CA CYS A 514 7.19 42.11 2.17
C CYS A 514 6.14 41.02 2.41
N TYR A 515 5.57 40.47 1.34
CA TYR A 515 4.66 39.34 1.34
C TYR A 515 5.32 38.13 0.72
N ILE A 516 4.92 36.93 1.13
CA ILE A 516 5.27 35.67 0.49
C ILE A 516 3.97 35.00 0.05
N VAL A 517 3.79 34.86 -1.26
CA VAL A 517 2.68 34.12 -1.86
C VAL A 517 3.14 32.70 -2.11
N TYR A 518 2.37 31.74 -1.62
CA TYR A 518 2.54 30.32 -1.85
C TYR A 518 1.52 29.86 -2.89
N TRP A 519 1.94 28.98 -3.79
CA TRP A 519 1.04 28.38 -4.76
C TRP A 519 1.39 26.92 -5.08
N THR A 520 0.39 26.15 -5.49
CA THR A 520 0.53 24.73 -5.84
C THR A 520 -0.49 24.30 -6.89
N GLU A 521 -0.11 23.32 -7.70
CA GLU A 521 -0.98 22.59 -8.65
C GLU A 521 -1.71 21.42 -7.99
N SER A 522 -1.20 20.94 -6.85
CA SER A 522 -1.73 19.77 -6.14
C SER A 522 -2.20 20.16 -4.74
N PRO A 523 -3.51 20.05 -4.43
CA PRO A 523 -4.06 20.42 -3.12
C PRO A 523 -3.56 19.52 -1.97
N ASP A 524 -3.13 18.29 -2.30
CA ASP A 524 -2.66 17.29 -1.32
C ASP A 524 -1.17 17.44 -0.95
N ALA A 525 -0.42 18.28 -1.66
CA ALA A 525 1.00 18.50 -1.39
C ALA A 525 1.21 19.25 -0.07
N SER A 526 2.29 18.92 0.63
CA SER A 526 2.62 19.59 1.88
C SER A 526 3.05 21.04 1.62
N LEU A 527 2.72 21.99 2.52
CA LEU A 527 3.07 23.41 2.36
C LEU A 527 4.58 23.66 2.13
N SER A 528 5.46 22.71 2.50
CA SER A 528 6.91 22.83 2.25
C SER A 528 7.27 22.65 0.78
N ASP A 529 6.45 21.89 0.05
CA ASP A 529 6.61 21.55 -1.36
C ASP A 529 5.94 22.60 -2.26
N TRP A 530 5.20 23.56 -1.67
CA TRP A 530 4.55 24.62 -2.41
C TRP A 530 5.58 25.64 -2.90
N GLU A 531 5.36 26.11 -4.11
CA GLU A 531 6.17 27.16 -4.68
C GLU A 531 5.91 28.47 -3.94
N LYS A 532 6.94 29.31 -3.81
CA LYS A 532 6.85 30.55 -3.03
C LYS A 532 7.50 31.71 -3.76
N VAL A 533 6.80 32.84 -3.79
CA VAL A 533 7.25 34.09 -4.42
C VAL A 533 7.21 35.21 -3.39
N THR A 534 8.34 35.91 -3.23
CA THR A 534 8.44 37.10 -2.37
C THR A 534 8.05 38.35 -3.14
N VAL A 535 7.11 39.12 -2.61
CA VAL A 535 6.53 40.31 -3.25
C VAL A 535 6.61 41.51 -2.33
N PHE A 536 7.12 42.63 -2.81
CA PHE A 536 7.21 43.87 -2.02
C PHE A 536 5.97 44.79 -2.18
N GLY A 537 5.10 44.48 -3.14
CA GLY A 537 3.81 45.16 -3.36
C GLY A 537 2.60 44.35 -2.88
N LYS A 538 1.41 44.86 -3.21
CA LYS A 538 0.10 44.26 -2.87
C LYS A 538 -0.55 43.50 -4.03
N LYS A 539 0.17 43.39 -5.15
CA LYS A 539 -0.27 42.82 -6.42
C LYS A 539 0.84 41.93 -6.97
N LEU A 540 0.46 40.76 -7.49
CA LEU A 540 1.36 39.82 -8.14
C LEU A 540 0.64 39.20 -9.35
N VAL A 541 1.34 39.12 -10.49
CA VAL A 541 0.83 38.46 -11.69
C VAL A 541 1.60 37.16 -11.90
N PHE A 542 0.87 36.07 -12.13
CA PHE A 542 1.41 34.78 -12.53
C PHE A 542 1.21 34.60 -14.03
N PRO A 543 2.27 34.78 -14.84
CA PRO A 543 2.23 34.47 -16.27
C PRO A 543 2.35 32.96 -16.50
N ASP A 544 1.89 32.51 -17.68
CA ASP A 544 2.14 31.17 -18.23
C ASP A 544 1.68 29.97 -17.37
N LEU A 545 0.53 30.10 -16.73
CA LEU A 545 -0.11 28.98 -16.03
C LEU A 545 -0.69 27.96 -17.03
N ARG A 546 -0.77 26.69 -16.63
CA ARG A 546 -1.38 25.64 -17.47
C ARG A 546 -2.86 25.94 -17.70
N PHE A 547 -3.34 25.69 -18.91
CA PHE A 547 -4.76 25.80 -19.26
C PHE A 547 -5.59 24.70 -18.59
N ASP A 548 -6.86 24.99 -18.30
CA ASP A 548 -7.85 24.08 -17.70
C ASP A 548 -7.40 23.39 -16.39
N TRP A 549 -6.53 24.05 -15.62
CA TRP A 549 -5.92 23.48 -14.42
C TRP A 549 -6.32 24.22 -13.15
N PHE A 550 -6.32 23.51 -12.02
CA PHE A 550 -6.65 24.08 -10.72
C PHE A 550 -5.38 24.50 -9.99
N TYR A 551 -5.38 25.74 -9.51
CA TYR A 551 -4.31 26.31 -8.72
C TYR A 551 -4.83 26.76 -7.36
N MET A 552 -4.02 26.55 -6.34
CA MET A 552 -4.25 27.08 -5.00
C MET A 552 -3.26 28.18 -4.70
N PHE A 553 -3.74 29.29 -4.12
CA PHE A 553 -2.92 30.42 -3.72
C PHE A 553 -3.20 30.81 -2.27
N CYS A 554 -2.14 31.11 -1.51
CA CYS A 554 -2.26 31.72 -0.17
C CYS A 554 -1.08 32.65 0.10
N ALA A 555 -1.26 33.63 0.98
CA ALA A 555 -0.24 34.65 1.23
C ALA A 555 0.10 34.76 2.71
N THR A 556 1.33 35.17 3.00
CA THR A 556 1.81 35.54 4.35
C THR A 556 2.50 36.89 4.29
N ALA A 557 2.37 37.69 5.34
CA ALA A 557 3.13 38.92 5.52
C ALA A 557 4.41 38.64 6.33
N VAL A 558 5.50 39.29 5.94
CA VAL A 558 6.78 39.29 6.66
C VAL A 558 6.93 40.67 7.27
N PHE A 559 7.02 40.74 8.60
CA PHE A 559 7.21 42.00 9.31
C PHE A 559 8.68 42.42 9.32
N LYS A 560 8.96 43.69 9.62
CA LYS A 560 10.32 44.26 9.73
C LYS A 560 11.21 43.48 10.73
N ASP A 561 10.62 42.88 11.75
CA ASP A 561 11.30 42.02 12.74
C ASP A 561 11.69 40.63 12.22
N GLY A 562 11.38 40.31 10.95
CA GLY A 562 11.62 39.00 10.34
C GLY A 562 10.60 37.92 10.71
N GLN A 563 9.64 38.21 11.60
CA GLN A 563 8.53 37.30 11.91
C GLN A 563 7.54 37.21 10.73
N ARG A 564 6.98 36.01 10.52
CA ARG A 564 5.97 35.74 9.49
C ARG A 564 4.58 35.65 10.09
N SER A 565 3.59 36.19 9.39
CA SER A 565 2.20 36.04 9.75
C SER A 565 1.70 34.60 9.55
N PRO A 566 0.56 34.24 10.15
CA PRO A 566 -0.27 33.14 9.68
C PRO A 566 -0.62 33.28 8.19
N LEU A 567 -0.95 32.16 7.55
CA LEU A 567 -1.42 32.12 6.16
C LEU A 567 -2.79 32.78 6.04
N SER A 568 -3.02 33.49 4.94
CA SER A 568 -4.35 33.92 4.51
C SER A 568 -5.22 32.72 4.16
N ARG A 569 -6.51 32.97 3.96
CA ARG A 569 -7.41 32.01 3.30
C ARG A 569 -6.80 31.53 1.99
N ALA A 570 -6.94 30.24 1.70
CA ALA A 570 -6.54 29.66 0.42
C ALA A 570 -7.58 29.99 -0.65
N LEU A 571 -7.13 30.55 -1.77
CA LEU A 571 -7.94 30.73 -2.98
C LEU A 571 -7.75 29.54 -3.89
N PHE A 572 -8.86 29.01 -4.38
CA PHE A 572 -8.90 27.96 -5.39
C PHE A 572 -9.36 28.60 -6.70
N ILE A 573 -8.55 28.49 -7.74
CA ILE A 573 -8.82 29.11 -9.03
C ILE A 573 -8.55 28.11 -10.14
N LYS A 574 -9.45 28.06 -11.10
CA LYS A 574 -9.28 27.29 -12.32
C LYS A 574 -8.91 28.22 -13.47
N THR A 575 -7.87 27.88 -14.24
CA THR A 575 -7.53 28.54 -15.50
C THR A 575 -8.48 28.11 -16.62
N ASP A 576 -8.61 28.93 -17.67
CA ASP A 576 -9.53 28.61 -18.77
C ASP A 576 -8.96 27.52 -19.68
N LYS A 577 -9.87 26.85 -20.39
CA LYS A 577 -9.51 25.99 -21.51
C LYS A 577 -8.91 26.83 -22.63
N LEU A 578 -7.92 26.27 -23.31
CA LEU A 578 -7.38 26.86 -24.52
C LEU A 578 -8.45 26.76 -25.63
N GLU A 579 -9.13 27.85 -25.92
CA GLU A 579 -10.08 27.91 -27.04
C GLU A 579 -9.31 28.16 -28.34
N PHE A 580 -9.26 27.15 -29.21
CA PHE A 580 -8.77 27.33 -30.58
C PHE A 580 -9.86 28.05 -31.39
N HIS A 581 -9.54 29.23 -31.91
CA HIS A 581 -10.41 29.89 -32.88
C HIS A 581 -10.62 28.98 -34.09
N ALA A 582 -11.88 28.75 -34.48
CA ALA A 582 -12.26 27.80 -35.53
C ALA A 582 -11.57 28.05 -36.89
N SER A 583 -11.06 29.27 -37.12
CA SER A 583 -10.32 29.65 -38.32
C SER A 583 -8.86 29.15 -38.37
N CYS A 584 -8.33 28.59 -37.28
CA CYS A 584 -6.91 28.23 -37.16
C CYS A 584 -6.65 26.72 -37.09
N VAL A 585 -7.67 25.87 -37.26
CA VAL A 585 -7.50 24.41 -37.32
C VAL A 585 -7.74 23.96 -38.75
N GLY A 586 -6.68 23.58 -39.45
CA GLY A 586 -6.76 22.98 -40.77
C GLY A 586 -7.73 21.79 -40.77
N GLN A 587 -8.58 21.73 -41.79
CA GLN A 587 -9.66 20.76 -41.98
C GLN A 587 -9.20 19.32 -41.65
N SER A 588 -9.53 18.85 -40.45
CA SER A 588 -9.39 17.46 -40.06
C SER A 588 -10.76 16.79 -40.15
N ARG A 589 -10.83 15.67 -40.88
CA ARG A 589 -12.02 14.82 -41.10
C ARG A 589 -12.73 14.34 -39.83
N THR A 590 -12.15 14.57 -38.65
CA THR A 590 -12.76 14.24 -37.35
C THR A 590 -13.96 15.14 -37.03
N ILE A 591 -14.00 16.37 -37.57
CA ILE A 591 -15.10 17.31 -37.32
C ILE A 591 -16.35 16.92 -38.10
N GLU A 592 -16.22 16.42 -39.34
CA GLU A 592 -17.37 15.92 -40.13
C GLU A 592 -18.11 14.77 -39.44
N VAL A 593 -17.39 13.92 -38.70
CA VAL A 593 -17.99 12.82 -37.94
C VAL A 593 -18.77 13.36 -36.73
N MET A 594 -18.24 14.37 -36.03
CA MET A 594 -18.95 14.99 -34.89
C MET A 594 -20.16 15.82 -35.35
N ASP A 595 -20.07 16.55 -36.46
CA ASP A 595 -21.20 17.29 -37.03
C ASP A 595 -22.29 16.33 -37.54
N SER A 596 -21.91 15.19 -38.15
CA SER A 596 -22.89 14.16 -38.57
C SER A 596 -23.60 13.48 -37.39
N ILE A 597 -22.98 13.47 -36.20
CA ILE A 597 -23.58 12.96 -34.96
C ILE A 597 -24.51 14.01 -34.36
N CYS A 598 -24.16 15.31 -34.44
CA CYS A 598 -25.00 16.41 -33.98
C CYS A 598 -26.23 16.68 -34.86
N GLU A 599 -26.19 16.34 -36.16
CA GLU A 599 -27.32 16.53 -37.08
C GLU A 599 -28.41 15.44 -37.00
N ARG A 600 -28.21 14.37 -36.21
CA ARG A 600 -29.30 13.43 -35.91
C ARG A 600 -30.30 14.09 -34.97
N LYS A 601 -31.30 14.75 -35.58
CA LYS A 601 -32.54 15.18 -34.91
C LYS A 601 -33.23 13.99 -34.27
N GLU A 602 -33.06 13.84 -32.96
CA GLU A 602 -34.03 13.14 -32.12
C GLU A 602 -35.25 14.04 -31.99
N GLU A 603 -36.31 13.64 -32.68
CA GLU A 603 -37.66 14.15 -32.48
C GLU A 603 -38.13 13.79 -31.06
N SER A 604 -38.80 14.76 -30.42
CA SER A 604 -39.52 14.67 -29.15
C SER A 604 -38.68 14.61 -27.86
N GLU A 605 -38.39 15.78 -27.30
CA GLU A 605 -38.71 16.06 -25.89
C GLU A 605 -38.70 17.57 -25.65
N THR A 606 -39.91 18.13 -25.47
CA THR A 606 -40.12 19.54 -25.14
C THR A 606 -39.71 19.81 -23.70
N THR A 607 -38.51 20.32 -23.48
CA THR A 607 -38.18 21.12 -22.29
C THR A 607 -37.31 22.30 -22.68
N ALA A 608 -37.77 23.52 -22.34
CA ALA A 608 -37.02 24.74 -22.60
C ALA A 608 -35.79 24.79 -21.66
N LEU A 609 -34.61 24.50 -22.20
CA LEU A 609 -33.35 24.73 -21.51
C LEU A 609 -33.07 26.24 -21.51
N LEU A 610 -33.27 26.87 -20.35
CA LEU A 610 -32.78 28.22 -20.06
C LEU A 610 -31.27 28.30 -20.31
N LYS A 611 -30.85 29.35 -21.05
CA LYS A 611 -29.45 29.74 -21.25
C LYS A 611 -28.77 29.89 -19.89
N ARG A 612 -27.80 29.04 -19.59
CA ARG A 612 -26.95 29.13 -18.40
C ARG A 612 -25.81 30.13 -18.66
N ASP A 613 -26.12 31.41 -18.51
CA ASP A 613 -25.11 32.35 -18.03
C ASP A 613 -25.05 32.17 -16.50
N TYR A 614 -23.85 32.24 -15.92
CA TYR A 614 -23.54 32.03 -14.48
C TYR A 614 -23.36 30.57 -14.03
N ALA A 615 -22.10 30.18 -13.90
CA ALA A 615 -21.66 29.09 -13.03
C ALA A 615 -20.74 29.66 -11.95
N SER A 616 -21.31 30.08 -10.81
CA SER A 616 -20.58 30.21 -9.57
C SER A 616 -20.68 28.88 -8.81
N PHE A 617 -19.65 28.05 -8.91
CA PHE A 617 -19.41 27.00 -7.92
C PHE A 617 -18.47 27.59 -6.86
N ALA A 618 -19.06 28.03 -5.76
CA ALA A 618 -18.34 28.28 -4.51
C ALA A 618 -18.55 27.04 -3.62
N VAL A 619 -17.43 26.49 -3.13
CA VAL A 619 -17.35 25.43 -2.12
C VAL A 619 -18.02 25.86 -0.82
#